data_AF-O20937-F1
#
_entry.id   AF-O20937-F1
#
_cell.length_a   1.000
_cell.length_b   1.000
_cell.length_c   1.000
_cell.angle_alpha   90.00
_cell.angle_beta   90.00
_cell.angle_gamma   90.00
#
_symmetry.space_group_name_H-M   'P 1'
#
loop_
_entity.id
_entity.type
_entity.pdbx_description
1 polymer ?
#
loop_
_entity_poly.entity_id
_entity_poly.type
_entity_poly.pdbx_seq_one_letter_code
_entity_poly.pdbx_strand_id
1 'polypeptide(L)'
;HPYFSFKDIVGFITMVMFLVLLTLTNPYLLGDPDNFIPANPLVTPVHIQPEWYFLFAYAILRSIPNKLGGVIALVMSIAILM
;
A
#
# COMPACT_ATOMS: atom_id res chain seq x y z
N HIS A 1 -33.18 -6.32 -9.57
CA HIS A 1 -32.78 -5.99 -10.95
C HIS A 1 -31.55 -6.82 -11.31
N PRO A 2 -31.57 -7.66 -12.36
CA PRO A 2 -30.56 -8.71 -12.51
C PRO A 2 -29.20 -8.20 -13.01
N TYR A 3 -29.15 -7.16 -13.84
CA TYR A 3 -27.92 -6.78 -14.55
C TYR A 3 -26.77 -6.36 -13.63
N PHE A 4 -27.02 -5.45 -12.69
CA PHE A 4 -25.98 -5.03 -11.74
C PHE A 4 -25.65 -6.16 -10.76
N SER A 5 -26.64 -6.94 -10.30
CA SER A 5 -26.38 -8.10 -9.44
C SER A 5 -25.47 -9.15 -10.10
N PHE A 6 -25.72 -9.52 -11.36
CA PHE A 6 -24.83 -10.43 -12.08
C PHE A 6 -23.44 -9.83 -12.31
N LYS A 7 -23.37 -8.54 -12.67
CA LYS A 7 -22.09 -7.82 -12.83
C LYS A 7 -21.27 -7.84 -11.53
N ASP A 8 -21.91 -7.54 -10.40
CA ASP A 8 -21.26 -7.45 -9.10
C ASP A 8 -20.80 -8.83 -8.61
N ILE A 9 -21.61 -9.88 -8.84
CA ILE A 9 -21.22 -11.28 -8.55
C ILE A 9 -19.97 -11.67 -9.35
N VAL A 10 -19.93 -11.34 -10.66
CA VAL A 10 -18.74 -11.62 -11.48
C VAL A 10 -17.53 -10.87 -10.95
N GLY A 11 -17.67 -9.58 -10.62
CA GLY A 11 -16.58 -8.79 -10.04
C GLY A 11 -16.10 -9.30 -8.68
N PHE A 12 -17.01 -9.81 -7.86
CA PHE A 12 -16.67 -10.42 -6.57
C PHE A 12 -15.89 -11.73 -6.77
N ILE A 13 -16.33 -12.60 -7.68
CA ILE A 13 -15.65 -13.86 -7.99
C ILE A 13 -14.23 -13.60 -8.51
N THR A 14 -14.04 -12.61 -9.39
CA THR A 14 -12.71 -12.28 -9.90
C THR A 14 -11.80 -11.73 -8.80
N MET A 15 -12.30 -10.85 -7.92
CA MET A 15 -11.55 -10.33 -6.77
C MET A 15 -11.11 -11.47 -5.83
N VAL A 16 -12.02 -12.35 -5.45
CA VAL A 16 -11.71 -13.50 -4.57
C VAL A 16 -10.71 -14.43 -5.24
N MET A 17 -10.83 -14.68 -6.54
CA MET A 17 -9.89 -15.51 -7.28
C MET A 17 -8.46 -14.95 -7.21
N PHE A 18 -8.26 -13.64 -7.43
CA PHE A 18 -6.95 -13.02 -7.28
C PHE A 18 -6.41 -13.09 -5.84
N LEU A 19 -7.28 -12.87 -4.85
CA LEU A 19 -6.90 -12.97 -3.44
C LEU A 19 -6.46 -14.39 -3.06
N VAL A 20 -7.19 -15.41 -3.51
CA VAL A 20 -6.85 -16.82 -3.27
C VAL A 20 -5.55 -17.19 -3.97
N LEU A 21 -5.36 -16.77 -5.22
CA LEU A 21 -4.11 -17.00 -5.93
C LEU A 21 -2.91 -16.39 -5.20
N LEU A 22 -3.02 -15.14 -4.76
CA LEU A 22 -1.95 -14.45 -4.04
C LEU A 22 -1.62 -15.15 -2.72
N THR A 23 -2.64 -15.46 -1.92
CA THR A 23 -2.44 -16.05 -0.59
C THR A 23 -1.92 -17.49 -0.64
N LEU A 24 -2.37 -18.30 -1.60
CA LEU A 24 -1.96 -19.71 -1.68
C LEU A 24 -0.65 -19.92 -2.45
N THR A 25 -0.34 -19.09 -3.45
CA THR A 25 0.87 -19.29 -4.26
C THR A 25 2.07 -18.50 -3.77
N ASN A 26 1.89 -17.23 -3.38
CA ASN A 26 2.98 -16.33 -3.00
C ASN A 26 2.52 -15.33 -1.92
N PRO A 27 2.25 -15.79 -0.68
CA PRO A 27 1.66 -14.96 0.37
C PRO A 27 2.50 -13.73 0.76
N TYR A 28 3.81 -13.78 0.51
CA TYR A 28 4.74 -12.71 0.87
C TYR A 28 5.15 -11.82 -0.30
N LEU A 29 4.56 -12.00 -1.48
CA LEU A 29 4.92 -11.22 -2.68
C LEU A 29 4.79 -9.70 -2.50
N LEU A 30 3.81 -9.27 -1.71
CA LEU A 30 3.53 -7.85 -1.45
C LEU A 30 4.09 -7.36 -0.10
N GLY A 31 4.77 -8.22 0.65
CA GLY A 31 5.33 -7.91 1.96
C GLY A 31 6.82 -7.59 1.89
N ASP A 32 7.32 -6.90 2.90
CA ASP A 32 8.76 -6.63 3.05
C ASP A 32 9.40 -7.71 3.95
N PRO A 33 10.51 -8.37 3.53
CA PRO A 33 11.18 -9.38 4.34
C PRO A 33 11.70 -8.84 5.68
N ASP A 34 12.00 -7.54 5.79
CA ASP A 34 12.50 -6.94 7.04
C ASP A 34 11.45 -7.01 8.16
N ASN A 35 10.15 -7.14 7.84
CA ASN A 35 9.07 -7.27 8.82
C ASN A 35 9.06 -8.62 9.56
N PHE A 36 9.84 -9.61 9.11
CA PHE A 36 10.04 -10.86 9.85
C PHE A 36 11.10 -10.75 10.94
N ILE A 37 11.87 -9.66 10.96
CA ILE A 37 12.87 -9.39 12.00
C ILE A 37 12.15 -8.66 13.15
N PRO A 38 12.29 -9.11 14.41
CA PRO A 38 11.72 -8.40 15.55
C PRO A 38 12.23 -6.95 15.64
N ALA A 39 11.32 -6.03 15.96
CA ALA A 39 11.63 -4.61 16.00
C ALA A 39 12.74 -4.29 17.02
N ASN A 40 13.75 -3.51 16.58
CA ASN A 40 14.82 -3.01 17.43
C ASN A 40 14.84 -1.47 17.37
N PRO A 41 14.47 -0.76 18.45
CA PRO A 41 14.44 0.71 18.47
C PRO A 41 15.81 1.38 18.24
N LEU A 42 16.90 0.65 18.43
CA LEU A 42 18.27 1.18 18.28
C LEU A 42 18.84 0.98 16.87
N VAL A 43 18.15 0.22 16.01
CA VAL A 43 18.65 -0.13 14.68
C VAL A 43 17.57 0.10 13.63
N THR A 44 17.86 0.99 12.69
CA THR A 44 17.04 1.23 11.50
C THR A 44 17.57 0.41 10.31
N PRO A 45 16.73 -0.34 9.58
CA PRO A 45 17.13 -0.99 8.33
C PRO A 45 17.63 0.02 7.29
N VAL A 46 18.53 -0.42 6.41
CA VAL A 46 19.17 0.44 5.40
C VAL A 46 18.18 0.95 4.35
N HIS A 47 17.22 0.10 3.95
CA HIS A 47 16.25 0.41 2.90
C HIS A 47 14.82 0.52 3.45
N ILE A 48 14.64 1.19 4.60
CA ILE A 48 13.31 1.38 5.21
C ILE A 48 12.35 2.08 4.25
N GLN A 49 11.21 1.44 4.01
CA GLN A 49 10.14 1.93 3.14
C GLN A 49 8.79 1.49 3.73
N PRO A 50 7.70 2.23 3.45
CA PRO A 50 6.36 1.78 3.81
C PRO A 50 5.89 0.68 2.85
N GLU A 51 4.72 0.11 3.15
CA GLU A 51 4.07 -0.84 2.25
C GLU A 51 3.78 -0.20 0.88
N TRP A 52 3.67 -1.06 -0.14
CA TRP A 52 3.62 -0.67 -1.55
C TRP A 52 2.53 0.37 -1.87
N TYR A 53 1.37 0.28 -1.23
CA TYR A 53 0.25 1.20 -1.45
C TYR A 53 0.49 2.62 -0.91
N PHE A 54 1.51 2.83 -0.06
CA PHE A 54 1.92 4.16 0.42
C PHE A 54 3.15 4.72 -0.30
N LEU A 55 3.78 3.97 -1.22
CA LEU A 55 5.01 4.42 -1.89
C LEU A 55 4.81 5.73 -2.68
N PHE A 56 3.63 5.97 -3.25
CA PHE A 56 3.35 7.23 -3.96
C PHE A 56 3.43 8.45 -3.02
N ALA A 57 2.80 8.37 -1.84
CA ALA A 57 2.80 9.45 -0.85
C ALA A 57 4.19 9.62 -0.22
N TYR A 58 4.91 8.52 -0.01
CA TYR A 58 6.28 8.53 0.47
C TYR A 58 7.25 9.16 -0.53
N ALA A 59 7.05 8.95 -1.84
CA ALA A 59 7.81 9.62 -2.87
C ALA A 59 7.57 11.14 -2.88
N ILE A 60 6.31 11.58 -2.73
CA ILE A 60 5.97 13.01 -2.59
C ILE A 60 6.65 13.60 -1.36
N LEU A 61 6.58 12.95 -0.20
CA LEU A 61 7.20 13.39 1.05
C LEU A 61 8.72 13.61 0.89
N ARG A 62 9.43 12.66 0.24
CA ARG A 62 10.88 12.73 0.04
C ARG A 62 11.31 13.70 -1.06
N SER A 63 10.41 14.10 -1.95
CA SER A 63 10.73 15.04 -3.04
C SER A 63 10.94 16.48 -2.57
N ILE A 64 10.43 16.83 -1.38
CA ILE A 64 10.51 18.19 -0.83
C ILE A 64 11.59 18.23 0.28
N PRO A 65 12.70 18.95 0.09
CA PRO A 65 13.78 19.07 1.08
C PRO A 65 13.43 20.02 2.24
N ASN A 66 12.19 19.98 2.72
CA ASN A 66 11.69 20.73 3.87
C ASN A 66 10.74 19.84 4.69
N LYS A 67 11.00 19.71 6.01
CA LYS A 67 10.21 18.83 6.88
C LYS A 67 8.72 19.19 6.91
N LEU A 68 8.39 20.47 7.08
CA LEU A 68 7.00 20.92 7.13
C LEU A 68 6.34 20.84 5.75
N GLY A 69 7.02 21.32 4.71
CA GLY A 69 6.54 21.30 3.33
C GLY A 69 6.25 19.88 2.82
N GLY A 70 7.13 18.92 3.11
CA GLY A 70 6.91 17.51 2.77
C GLY A 70 5.69 16.91 3.46
N VAL A 71 5.48 17.20 4.74
CA VAL A 71 4.30 16.73 5.48
C VAL A 71 3.02 17.37 4.95
N ILE A 72 3.02 18.67 4.67
CA ILE A 72 1.88 19.36 4.05
C ILE A 72 1.57 18.74 2.69
N ALA A 73 2.57 18.52 1.84
CA ALA A 73 2.36 17.92 0.51
C ALA A 73 1.83 16.49 0.58
N LEU A 74 2.30 15.68 1.53
CA LEU A 74 1.77 14.34 1.78
C LEU A 74 0.27 14.40 2.10
N VAL A 75 -0.16 15.27 3.02
CA VAL A 75 -1.58 15.40 3.38
C VAL A 75 -2.40 15.92 2.19
N MET A 76 -1.87 16.94 1.48
CA MET A 76 -2.51 17.51 0.30
C MET A 76 -2.65 16.51 -0.84
N SER A 77 -1.77 15.52 -0.97
CA SER A 77 -1.86 14.48 -2.00
C SER A 77 -3.15 13.65 -1.92
N ILE A 78 -3.74 13.56 -0.73
CA ILE A 78 -5.02 12.89 -0.48
C ILE A 78 -6.15 13.92 -0.47
N ALA A 79 -5.95 15.05 0.23
CA ALA A 79 -6.97 16.07 0.40
C ALA A 79 -7.39 16.76 -0.90
N ILE A 80 -6.56 16.73 -1.95
CA ILE A 80 -6.91 17.29 -3.27
C ILE A 80 -8.11 16.60 -3.94
N LEU A 81 -8.48 15.39 -3.48
CA LEU A 81 -9.64 14.65 -3.99
C LEU A 81 -10.95 15.05 -3.29
N MET A 82 -10.89 15.82 -2.20
CA MET A 82 -12.05 16.32 -1.45
C MET A 82 -12.55 17.64 -2.02
#